data_AF-A0AAJ8JPY2-F1
#
_entry.id   AF-A0AAJ8JPY2-F1
#
_cell.length_a   1.000
_cell.length_b   1.000
_cell.length_c   1.000
_cell.angle_alpha   90.00
_cell.angle_beta   90.00
_cell.angle_gamma   90.00
#
_symmetry.space_group_name_H-M   'P 1'
#
loop_
_entity.id
_entity.type
_entity.pdbx_description
1 polymer ?
#
loop_
_entity_poly.entity_id
_entity_poly.type
_entity_poly.pdbx_seq_one_letter_code
_entity_poly.pdbx_strand_id
1 'polypeptide(L)'
;MSFIRPFDLTDILHFNNVNADPWTATYHSGYYASYIAQWPDWCVTVRGAFDSSLKAYMISKNEPPAPDPQHHGHLTALSITPSYRGLGIARILMNILERLSGPGKAFVHDHSESRGDGVSPGQSPTKPSEAGNQAKLSHGAAKDSVDAYFVDLFVRCNNKRAIDMYEVLGYSVYRRVVDYYHGMEGIGSSRDELDGFDMRKSMPKDVKNGYVRSNGRDILVSPDQVWT
;
A
#
# COMPACT_ATOMS: atom_id res chain seq x y z
N MET A 1 6.28 20.54 8.27
CA MET A 1 6.99 19.28 8.61
C MET A 1 5.95 18.26 9.06
N SER A 2 5.99 17.04 8.52
CA SER A 2 5.12 15.92 8.90
C SER A 2 5.93 14.64 8.96
N PHE A 3 5.50 13.65 9.74
CA PHE A 3 6.15 12.36 9.85
C PHE A 3 5.15 11.22 9.68
N ILE A 4 5.65 10.06 9.26
CA ILE A 4 4.88 8.83 9.03
C ILE A 4 5.20 7.86 10.18
N ARG A 5 4.17 7.19 10.70
CA ARG A 5 4.33 6.11 11.69
C ARG A 5 3.27 5.02 11.48
N PRO A 6 3.41 3.82 12.08
CA PRO A 6 2.34 2.82 12.11
C PRO A 6 1.04 3.40 12.65
N PHE A 7 -0.08 2.96 12.08
CA PHE A 7 -1.42 3.33 12.53
C PHE A 7 -1.73 2.59 13.83
N ASP A 8 -2.09 3.35 14.87
CA ASP A 8 -2.46 2.78 16.17
C ASP A 8 -3.99 2.76 16.31
N LEU A 9 -4.55 1.78 17.01
CA LEU A 9 -6.01 1.69 17.16
C LEU A 9 -6.62 2.94 17.83
N THR A 10 -5.88 3.59 18.73
CA THR A 10 -6.31 4.83 19.39
C THR A 10 -6.38 6.03 18.44
N ASP A 11 -5.81 5.94 17.23
CA ASP A 11 -5.91 6.98 16.20
C ASP A 11 -7.35 7.16 15.69
N ILE A 12 -8.19 6.12 15.78
CA ILE A 12 -9.62 6.19 15.41
C ILE A 12 -10.35 7.26 16.23
N LEU A 13 -9.91 7.52 17.46
CA LEU A 13 -10.51 8.55 18.32
C LEU A 13 -10.22 9.99 17.84
N HIS A 14 -9.27 10.15 16.91
CA HIS A 14 -8.73 11.46 16.50
C HIS A 14 -8.82 11.72 14.99
N PHE A 15 -9.29 10.75 14.19
CA PHE A 15 -9.27 10.84 12.73
C PHE A 15 -10.46 11.60 12.12
N ASN A 16 -11.39 12.12 12.95
CA ASN A 16 -12.62 12.76 12.49
C ASN A 16 -12.37 13.88 11.48
N ASN A 17 -11.28 14.64 11.67
CA ASN A 17 -10.89 15.70 10.73
C ASN A 17 -10.47 15.15 9.35
N VAL A 18 -9.89 13.95 9.31
CA VAL A 18 -9.54 13.25 8.07
C VAL A 18 -10.81 12.68 7.43
N ASN A 19 -11.68 12.06 8.22
CA ASN A 19 -12.90 11.39 7.78
C ASN A 19 -14.05 12.35 7.43
N ALA A 20 -13.94 13.63 7.77
CA ALA A 20 -14.87 14.66 7.33
C ALA A 20 -14.82 14.91 5.81
N ASP A 21 -13.84 14.35 5.09
CA ASP A 21 -13.84 14.41 3.64
C ASP A 21 -14.98 13.55 3.04
N PRO A 22 -15.78 14.10 2.11
CA PRO A 22 -16.94 13.40 1.54
C PRO A 22 -16.64 12.07 0.84
N TRP A 23 -15.40 11.87 0.39
CA TRP A 23 -14.97 10.65 -0.31
C TRP A 23 -14.39 9.60 0.64
N THR A 24 -14.27 9.92 1.93
CA THR A 24 -13.72 8.99 2.93
C THR A 24 -14.82 8.11 3.50
N ALA A 25 -14.73 6.80 3.27
CA ALA A 25 -15.55 5.83 3.99
C ALA A 25 -15.06 5.70 5.44
N THR A 26 -16.00 5.77 6.39
CA THR A 26 -15.74 5.52 7.80
C THR A 26 -16.30 4.16 8.17
N TYR A 27 -15.43 3.26 8.62
CA TYR A 27 -15.82 1.91 9.03
C TYR A 27 -16.05 1.82 10.55
N HIS A 28 -16.65 0.73 11.01
CA HIS A 28 -16.77 0.46 12.45
C HIS A 28 -15.40 0.12 13.06
N SER A 29 -15.18 0.40 14.34
CA SER A 29 -13.86 0.25 15.00
C SER A 29 -13.28 -1.16 14.91
N GLY A 30 -14.13 -2.20 14.94
CA GLY A 30 -13.72 -3.60 14.77
C GLY A 30 -13.07 -3.89 13.42
N TYR A 31 -13.49 -3.19 12.36
CA TYR A 31 -12.91 -3.30 11.03
C TYR A 31 -11.47 -2.80 11.02
N TYR A 32 -11.22 -1.60 11.55
CA TYR A 32 -9.85 -1.09 11.66
C TYR A 32 -8.98 -1.98 12.56
N ALA A 33 -9.53 -2.47 13.68
CA ALA A 33 -8.82 -3.38 14.58
C ALA A 33 -8.40 -4.67 13.88
N SER A 34 -9.26 -5.27 13.04
CA SER A 34 -8.93 -6.49 12.33
C SER A 34 -7.80 -6.30 11.32
N TYR A 35 -7.70 -5.11 10.70
CA TYR A 35 -6.61 -4.77 9.79
C TYR A 35 -5.28 -4.59 10.53
N ILE A 36 -5.28 -3.83 11.62
CA ILE A 36 -4.06 -3.61 12.42
C ILE A 36 -3.56 -4.94 13.01
N ALA A 37 -4.48 -5.85 13.40
CA ALA A 37 -4.11 -7.16 13.94
C ALA A 37 -3.49 -8.10 12.88
N GLN A 38 -3.95 -8.05 11.63
CA GLN A 38 -3.50 -8.95 10.56
C GLN A 38 -2.35 -8.37 9.73
N TRP A 39 -2.36 -7.04 9.50
CA TRP A 39 -1.43 -6.34 8.63
C TRP A 39 -0.93 -5.02 9.28
N PRO A 40 -0.24 -5.08 10.43
CA PRO A 40 0.21 -3.88 11.14
C PRO A 40 1.13 -2.99 10.30
N ASP A 41 2.05 -3.59 9.54
CA ASP A 41 3.02 -2.86 8.70
C ASP A 41 2.39 -2.21 7.46
N TRP A 42 1.17 -2.64 7.09
CA TRP A 42 0.41 -2.14 5.94
C TRP A 42 -0.52 -0.98 6.33
N CYS A 43 -0.61 -0.67 7.62
CA CYS A 43 -1.45 0.39 8.16
C CYS A 43 -0.58 1.50 8.72
N VAL A 44 -0.60 2.66 8.07
CA VAL A 44 0.24 3.81 8.46
C VAL A 44 -0.56 5.10 8.55
N THR A 45 -0.03 6.04 9.32
CA THR A 45 -0.61 7.35 9.49
C THR A 45 0.41 8.47 9.38
N VAL A 46 -0.06 9.66 9.04
CA VAL A 46 0.72 10.89 8.92
C VAL A 46 0.23 11.91 9.93
N ARG A 47 1.17 12.45 10.72
CA ARG A 47 0.89 13.50 11.71
C ARG A 47 1.69 14.77 11.41
N GLY A 48 1.15 15.89 11.86
CA GLY A 48 1.89 17.14 11.91
C GLY A 48 3.05 17.04 12.90
N ALA A 49 4.19 17.67 12.61
CA ALA A 49 5.31 17.68 13.54
C ALA A 49 5.01 18.48 14.83
N PHE A 50 4.09 19.43 14.75
CA PHE A 50 3.78 20.37 15.83
C PHE A 50 2.33 20.28 16.32
N ASP A 51 1.55 19.34 15.78
CA ASP A 51 0.19 19.10 16.22
C ASP A 51 -0.08 17.61 16.40
N SER A 52 -1.01 17.29 17.30
CA SER A 52 -1.36 15.90 17.57
C SER A 52 -2.37 15.32 16.58
N SER A 53 -2.82 16.12 15.62
CA SER A 53 -3.90 15.75 14.73
C SER A 53 -3.42 14.88 13.57
N LEU A 54 -4.24 13.91 13.23
CA LEU A 54 -4.03 13.05 12.07
C LEU A 54 -4.26 13.87 10.80
N LYS A 55 -3.30 13.79 9.88
CA LYS A 55 -3.33 14.53 8.61
C LYS A 55 -3.68 13.63 7.44
N ALA A 56 -3.28 12.37 7.52
CA ALA A 56 -3.61 11.34 6.56
C ALA A 56 -3.46 9.96 7.18
N TYR A 57 -4.09 8.96 6.59
CA TYR A 57 -3.80 7.56 6.89
C TYR A 57 -3.94 6.70 5.63
N MET A 58 -3.29 5.54 5.67
CA MET A 58 -3.44 4.46 4.71
C MET A 58 -3.72 3.18 5.48
N ILE A 59 -4.85 2.54 5.19
CA ILE A 59 -5.19 1.20 5.66
C ILE A 59 -5.17 0.29 4.44
N SER A 60 -4.35 -0.75 4.49
CA SER A 60 -4.18 -1.69 3.40
C SER A 60 -3.92 -3.10 3.93
N LYS A 61 -4.01 -4.07 3.03
CA LYS A 61 -3.82 -5.50 3.32
C LYS A 61 -3.17 -6.21 2.14
N ASN A 62 -2.85 -7.48 2.32
CA ASN A 62 -2.60 -8.39 1.20
C ASN A 62 -3.57 -9.58 1.27
N GLU A 63 -4.12 -9.96 0.12
CA GLU A 63 -5.04 -11.09 0.00
C GLU A 63 -5.15 -11.60 -1.46
N PRO A 64 -5.63 -12.83 -1.66
CA PRO A 64 -5.54 -13.95 -0.72
C PRO A 64 -4.07 -14.27 -0.41
N PRO A 65 -3.73 -15.01 0.67
CA PRO A 65 -2.35 -15.36 0.97
C PRO A 65 -1.67 -16.13 -0.19
N ALA A 66 -0.37 -15.90 -0.39
CA ALA A 66 0.41 -16.69 -1.33
C ALA A 66 0.32 -18.20 -1.01
N PRO A 67 0.32 -19.11 -2.00
CA PRO A 67 0.68 -18.91 -3.42
C PRO A 67 -0.50 -18.63 -4.36
N ASP A 68 -1.62 -18.08 -3.88
CA ASP A 68 -2.82 -17.85 -4.69
C ASP A 68 -2.51 -17.03 -5.97
N PRO A 69 -3.06 -17.42 -7.15
CA PRO A 69 -2.90 -16.64 -8.38
C PRO A 69 -3.43 -15.22 -8.29
N GLN A 70 -4.37 -14.93 -7.40
CA GLN A 70 -4.86 -13.60 -7.13
C GLN A 70 -4.12 -12.92 -5.98
N HIS A 71 -2.98 -13.41 -5.49
CA HIS A 71 -2.26 -12.74 -4.40
C HIS A 71 -1.85 -11.31 -4.77
N HIS A 72 -2.46 -10.32 -4.11
CA HIS A 72 -2.26 -8.90 -4.38
C HIS A 72 -2.19 -8.07 -3.10
N GLY A 73 -1.66 -6.86 -3.21
CA GLY A 73 -1.83 -5.81 -2.20
C GLY A 73 -3.11 -5.03 -2.47
N HIS A 74 -3.90 -4.76 -1.45
CA HIS A 74 -5.18 -4.06 -1.58
C HIS A 74 -5.19 -2.78 -0.74
N LEU A 75 -5.45 -1.64 -1.38
CA LEU A 75 -5.68 -0.39 -0.67
C LEU A 75 -7.15 -0.28 -0.25
N THR A 76 -7.41 -0.49 1.03
CA THR A 76 -8.76 -0.39 1.61
C THR A 76 -9.20 1.05 1.83
N ALA A 77 -8.29 1.91 2.32
CA ALA A 77 -8.61 3.31 2.54
C ALA A 77 -7.35 4.18 2.51
N LEU A 78 -7.43 5.29 1.77
CA LEU A 78 -6.42 6.35 1.75
C LEU A 78 -7.14 7.70 1.86
N SER A 79 -6.90 8.41 2.95
CA SER A 79 -7.52 9.71 3.18
C SER A 79 -6.49 10.72 3.64
N ILE A 80 -6.62 11.95 3.13
CA ILE A 80 -5.72 13.07 3.41
C ILE A 80 -6.58 14.31 3.65
N THR A 81 -6.36 14.98 4.77
CA THR A 81 -6.99 16.26 5.09
C THR A 81 -6.77 17.28 3.95
N PRO A 82 -7.76 18.11 3.61
CA PRO A 82 -7.65 19.04 2.49
C PRO A 82 -6.39 19.93 2.52
N SER A 83 -5.98 20.40 3.69
CA SER A 83 -4.79 21.26 3.88
C SER A 83 -3.45 20.54 3.66
N TYR A 84 -3.43 19.19 3.59
CA TYR A 84 -2.24 18.39 3.35
C TYR A 84 -2.23 17.74 1.94
N ARG A 85 -3.20 18.07 1.09
CA ARG A 85 -3.24 17.64 -0.32
C ARG A 85 -2.22 18.42 -1.15
N GLY A 86 -1.78 17.82 -2.27
CA GLY A 86 -0.80 18.45 -3.17
C GLY A 86 0.65 18.43 -2.66
N LEU A 87 0.91 17.91 -1.46
CA LEU A 87 2.25 17.82 -0.86
C LEU A 87 2.99 16.50 -1.17
N GLY A 88 2.45 15.68 -2.08
CA GLY A 88 3.02 14.38 -2.42
C GLY A 88 2.79 13.26 -1.40
N ILE A 89 2.05 13.50 -0.31
CA ILE A 89 1.78 12.50 0.74
C ILE A 89 1.11 11.24 0.18
N ALA A 90 0.11 11.39 -0.70
CA ALA A 90 -0.54 10.25 -1.34
C ALA A 90 0.46 9.37 -2.11
N ARG A 91 1.38 9.99 -2.87
CA ARG A 91 2.43 9.28 -3.61
C ARG A 91 3.35 8.52 -2.66
N ILE A 92 3.72 9.11 -1.53
CA ILE A 92 4.58 8.43 -0.53
C ILE A 92 3.85 7.22 0.06
N LEU A 93 2.58 7.37 0.46
CA LEU A 93 1.78 6.28 1.01
C LEU A 93 1.59 5.15 0.00
N MET A 94 1.24 5.46 -1.24
CA MET A 94 1.14 4.47 -2.31
C MET A 94 2.48 3.79 -2.61
N ASN A 95 3.60 4.51 -2.56
CA ASN A 95 4.93 3.92 -2.71
C ASN A 95 5.26 2.93 -1.59
N ILE A 96 4.78 3.17 -0.35
CA ILE A 96 4.93 2.21 0.76
C ILE A 96 4.14 0.94 0.43
N LEU A 97 2.87 1.07 0.05
CA LEU A 97 2.03 -0.07 -0.34
C LEU A 97 2.64 -0.90 -1.48
N GLU A 98 3.12 -0.23 -2.53
CA GLU A 98 3.76 -0.89 -3.67
C GLU A 98 5.06 -1.61 -3.28
N ARG A 99 5.84 -1.05 -2.34
CA ARG A 99 7.05 -1.71 -1.83
C ARG A 99 6.74 -2.95 -1.00
N LEU A 100 5.73 -2.87 -0.13
CA LEU A 100 5.25 -4.01 0.65
C LEU A 100 4.67 -5.11 -0.27
N SER A 101 4.08 -4.72 -1.40
CA SER A 101 3.51 -5.65 -2.38
C SER A 101 4.55 -6.24 -3.32
N GLY A 102 5.61 -5.51 -3.66
CA GLY A 102 6.62 -5.93 -4.63
C GLY A 102 7.54 -7.05 -4.13
N PRO A 103 8.52 -7.47 -4.96
CA PRO A 103 9.56 -8.39 -4.53
C PRO A 103 10.47 -7.67 -3.53
N GLY A 104 10.50 -8.15 -2.30
CA GLY A 104 11.38 -7.67 -1.25
C GLY A 104 12.82 -7.77 -1.69
N LYS A 105 13.38 -6.61 -2.03
CA LYS A 105 14.82 -6.48 -2.19
C LYS A 105 15.39 -6.45 -0.78
N ALA A 106 16.30 -7.38 -0.48
CA ALA A 106 17.18 -7.24 0.67
C ALA A 106 17.82 -5.85 0.60
N PHE A 107 17.83 -5.12 1.72
CA PHE A 107 18.52 -3.84 1.83
C PHE A 107 19.97 -4.02 1.36
N VAL A 108 20.30 -3.52 0.18
CA VAL A 108 21.69 -3.19 -0.16
C VAL A 108 21.86 -1.75 0.28
N HIS A 109 22.47 -1.55 1.44
CA HIS A 109 23.06 -0.27 1.80
C HIS A 109 24.19 -0.02 0.80
N ASP A 110 23.91 0.75 -0.26
CA ASP A 110 24.96 1.21 -1.17
C ASP A 110 25.73 2.33 -0.47
N HIS A 111 26.71 1.95 0.34
CA HIS A 111 27.82 2.83 0.72
C HIS A 111 28.88 2.76 -0.38
N SER A 112 28.59 3.29 -1.56
CA SER A 112 29.64 3.68 -2.50
C SER A 112 30.06 5.11 -2.21
N GLU A 113 30.85 5.25 -1.14
CA GLU A 113 31.69 6.42 -0.95
C GLU A 113 32.70 6.54 -2.11
N SER A 114 32.94 7.80 -2.45
CA SER A 114 33.97 8.30 -3.35
C SER A 114 35.31 7.59 -3.19
N ARG A 115 35.82 7.07 -4.30
CA ARG A 115 37.22 6.67 -4.48
C ARG A 115 38.16 7.87 -4.23
N GLY A 116 39.18 7.67 -3.40
CA GLY A 116 40.32 8.57 -3.24
C GLY A 116 41.40 8.02 -2.32
N ASP A 117 42.30 7.22 -2.89
CA ASP A 117 43.73 7.08 -2.62
C ASP A 117 44.28 6.67 -1.22
N GLY A 118 45.00 5.53 -1.22
CA GLY A 118 46.39 5.53 -0.71
C GLY A 118 46.78 4.59 0.44
N VAL A 119 47.59 3.57 0.08
CA VAL A 119 48.76 3.03 0.84
C VAL A 119 48.54 1.94 1.90
N SER A 120 49.10 0.75 1.63
CA SER A 120 49.39 -0.35 2.57
C SER A 120 50.80 -0.22 3.17
N PRO A 121 51.11 -0.85 4.34
CA PRO A 121 51.99 -2.04 4.29
C PRO A 121 51.82 -3.09 5.44
N GLY A 122 52.22 -4.36 5.19
CA GLY A 122 53.00 -5.17 6.17
C GLY A 122 52.41 -6.47 6.81
N GLN A 123 52.73 -7.63 6.21
CA GLN A 123 53.01 -9.03 6.71
C GLN A 123 52.83 -9.41 8.23
N SER A 124 51.97 -10.39 8.63
CA SER A 124 52.10 -11.89 8.79
C SER A 124 52.57 -12.41 10.20
N PRO A 125 52.54 -13.72 10.58
CA PRO A 125 51.46 -14.75 10.71
C PRO A 125 51.46 -15.54 12.08
N THR A 126 50.41 -16.29 12.47
CA THR A 126 50.47 -17.57 13.28
C THR A 126 49.10 -18.29 13.44
N LYS A 127 49.16 -19.63 13.67
CA LYS A 127 48.16 -20.75 13.54
C LYS A 127 47.24 -20.99 14.78
N PRO A 128 46.56 -22.17 14.98
CA PRO A 128 45.42 -22.78 14.29
C PRO A 128 44.24 -23.21 15.22
N SER A 129 43.14 -23.66 14.58
CA SER A 129 42.09 -24.60 15.02
C SER A 129 41.24 -24.31 16.25
N GLU A 130 39.92 -24.20 16.04
CA GLU A 130 38.91 -24.96 16.78
C GLU A 130 37.62 -25.05 15.94
N ALA A 131 37.32 -26.27 15.47
CA ALA A 131 36.12 -26.59 14.71
C ALA A 131 34.94 -26.76 15.67
N GLY A 132 34.31 -25.65 16.04
CA GLY A 132 33.01 -25.64 16.69
C GLY A 132 31.91 -25.76 15.64
N ASN A 133 31.29 -26.93 15.55
CA ASN A 133 30.17 -27.23 14.68
C ASN A 133 28.91 -26.48 15.18
N GLN A 134 28.80 -25.18 14.86
CA GLN A 134 27.57 -24.42 15.07
C GLN A 134 26.63 -24.69 13.90
N ALA A 135 25.58 -25.47 14.16
CA ALA A 135 24.46 -25.63 13.25
C ALA A 135 23.91 -24.23 12.89
N LYS A 136 24.17 -23.80 11.65
CA LYS A 136 23.53 -22.62 11.05
C LYS A 136 22.03 -22.90 10.94
N LEU A 137 21.28 -22.50 11.96
CA LEU A 137 19.87 -22.16 11.79
C LEU A 137 19.83 -20.94 10.88
N SER A 138 19.65 -21.16 9.58
CA SER A 138 19.36 -20.11 8.62
C SER A 138 17.99 -19.52 8.96
N HIS A 139 17.96 -18.57 9.87
CA HIS A 139 16.84 -17.65 10.01
C HIS A 139 16.82 -16.87 8.70
N GLY A 140 15.93 -17.27 7.78
CA GLY A 140 15.73 -16.56 6.51
C GLY A 140 15.53 -15.09 6.83
N ALA A 141 16.26 -14.21 6.15
CA ALA A 141 16.11 -12.77 6.29
C ALA A 141 14.62 -12.44 6.17
N ALA A 142 14.03 -11.86 7.21
CA ALA A 142 12.63 -11.44 7.18
C ALA A 142 12.45 -10.54 5.96
N LYS A 143 11.61 -10.99 5.03
CA LYS A 143 11.33 -10.27 3.80
C LYS A 143 10.16 -9.36 4.11
N ASP A 144 10.39 -8.05 4.19
CA ASP A 144 9.37 -7.01 4.50
C ASP A 144 8.34 -6.82 3.37
N SER A 145 8.08 -7.85 2.56
CA SER A 145 7.24 -7.77 1.37
C SER A 145 6.61 -9.12 1.05
N VAL A 146 5.48 -9.10 0.36
CA VAL A 146 4.71 -10.33 0.08
C VAL A 146 4.88 -10.89 -1.32
N ASP A 147 5.56 -10.18 -2.24
CA ASP A 147 5.75 -10.61 -3.63
C ASP A 147 4.40 -10.96 -4.31
N ALA A 148 3.54 -9.94 -4.39
CA ALA A 148 2.22 -9.95 -5.01
C ALA A 148 2.30 -9.76 -6.54
N TYR A 149 1.24 -10.16 -7.24
CA TYR A 149 1.11 -9.97 -8.69
C TYR A 149 0.76 -8.54 -9.07
N PHE A 150 -0.08 -7.88 -8.29
CA PHE A 150 -0.54 -6.52 -8.54
C PHE A 150 -0.88 -5.81 -7.22
N VAL A 151 -1.15 -4.52 -7.32
CA VAL A 151 -1.84 -3.73 -6.28
C VAL A 151 -3.16 -3.26 -6.86
N ASP A 152 -4.24 -3.36 -6.09
CA ASP A 152 -5.55 -2.86 -6.47
C ASP A 152 -6.17 -1.92 -5.43
N LEU A 153 -7.28 -1.29 -5.85
CA LEU A 153 -8.12 -0.40 -5.06
C LEU A 153 -9.47 -0.20 -5.73
N PHE A 154 -10.47 0.18 -4.94
CA PHE A 154 -11.76 0.66 -5.45
C PHE A 154 -11.88 2.17 -5.28
N VAL A 155 -12.32 2.86 -6.35
CA VAL A 155 -12.59 4.29 -6.34
C VAL A 155 -13.93 4.60 -7.00
N ARG A 156 -14.72 5.51 -6.42
CA ARG A 156 -15.98 5.97 -7.02
C ARG A 156 -15.73 6.58 -8.41
N CYS A 157 -16.59 6.25 -9.38
CA CYS A 157 -16.42 6.72 -10.76
C CYS A 157 -16.46 8.25 -10.90
N ASN A 158 -17.15 8.96 -9.99
CA ASN A 158 -17.23 10.41 -9.95
C ASN A 158 -16.08 11.10 -9.18
N ASN A 159 -15.19 10.36 -8.51
CA ASN A 159 -14.04 10.92 -7.79
C ASN A 159 -12.85 11.15 -8.75
N LYS A 160 -13.01 12.10 -9.68
CA LYS A 160 -12.02 12.42 -10.72
C LYS A 160 -10.64 12.73 -10.15
N ARG A 161 -10.57 13.45 -9.01
CA ARG A 161 -9.29 13.82 -8.38
C ARG A 161 -8.47 12.60 -7.95
N ALA A 162 -9.12 11.59 -7.39
CA ALA A 162 -8.45 10.35 -7.01
C ALA A 162 -8.08 9.52 -8.24
N ILE A 163 -8.99 9.41 -9.22
CA ILE A 163 -8.74 8.69 -10.48
C ILE A 163 -7.51 9.26 -11.19
N ASP A 164 -7.47 10.57 -11.43
CA ASP A 164 -6.34 11.24 -12.11
C ASP A 164 -5.01 11.00 -11.36
N MET A 165 -5.06 11.03 -10.02
CA MET A 165 -3.89 10.73 -9.19
C MET A 165 -3.41 9.30 -9.38
N TYR A 166 -4.31 8.31 -9.35
CA TYR A 166 -3.96 6.91 -9.53
C TYR A 166 -3.44 6.62 -10.94
N GLU A 167 -4.02 7.22 -11.97
CA GLU A 167 -3.54 7.11 -13.35
C GLU A 167 -2.11 7.66 -13.49
N VAL A 168 -1.80 8.80 -12.86
CA VAL A 168 -0.43 9.36 -12.80
C VAL A 168 0.54 8.44 -12.05
N LEU A 169 0.06 7.62 -11.11
CA LEU A 169 0.86 6.62 -10.41
C LEU A 169 1.02 5.30 -11.18
N GLY A 170 0.40 5.19 -12.36
CA GLY A 170 0.46 4.02 -13.24
C GLY A 170 -0.61 2.96 -12.97
N TYR A 171 -1.67 3.30 -12.24
CA TYR A 171 -2.84 2.43 -12.12
C TYR A 171 -3.73 2.59 -13.36
N SER A 172 -4.37 1.50 -13.75
CA SER A 172 -5.33 1.47 -14.86
C SER A 172 -6.63 0.85 -14.37
N VAL A 173 -7.76 1.28 -14.93
CA VAL A 173 -9.04 0.65 -14.61
C VAL A 173 -9.01 -0.78 -15.14
N TYR A 174 -9.19 -1.74 -14.24
CA TYR A 174 -9.37 -3.14 -14.58
C TYR A 174 -10.84 -3.41 -14.89
N ARG A 175 -11.78 -3.03 -14.02
CA ARG A 175 -13.22 -3.21 -14.27
C ARG A 175 -14.04 -2.12 -13.61
N ARG A 176 -15.24 -1.90 -14.12
CA ARG A 176 -16.28 -1.10 -13.48
C ARG A 176 -17.24 -2.03 -12.76
N VAL A 177 -17.29 -1.92 -11.45
CA VAL A 177 -18.20 -2.67 -10.58
C VAL A 177 -19.46 -1.85 -10.38
N VAL A 178 -20.57 -2.35 -10.93
CA VAL A 178 -21.87 -1.69 -10.91
C VAL A 178 -22.45 -1.74 -9.50
N ASP A 179 -22.98 -0.61 -9.03
CA ASP A 179 -23.62 -0.48 -7.71
C ASP A 179 -22.70 -0.86 -6.52
N TYR A 180 -21.38 -0.77 -6.68
CA TYR A 180 -20.41 -1.14 -5.64
C TYR A 180 -20.57 -0.35 -4.33
N TYR A 181 -20.89 0.94 -4.41
CA TYR A 181 -21.09 1.84 -3.26
C TYR A 181 -22.57 1.99 -2.87
N HIS A 182 -23.41 1.02 -3.24
CA HIS A 182 -24.82 1.01 -2.85
C HIS A 182 -25.00 1.10 -1.33
N GLY A 183 -25.98 1.89 -0.88
CA GLY A 183 -26.21 2.17 0.54
C GLY A 183 -25.32 3.27 1.15
N MET A 184 -24.36 3.81 0.38
CA MET A 184 -23.64 5.05 0.73
C MET A 184 -24.12 6.24 -0.13
N GLU A 185 -25.42 6.28 -0.41
CA GLU A 185 -26.11 7.26 -1.25
C GLU A 185 -26.33 8.58 -0.50
N GLY A 186 -26.14 9.69 -1.19
CA GLY A 186 -26.76 10.96 -0.82
C GLY A 186 -28.14 11.06 -1.47
N ILE A 187 -29.02 11.94 -0.97
CA ILE A 187 -30.29 12.24 -1.64
C ILE A 187 -29.97 12.73 -3.07
N GLY A 188 -30.43 11.99 -4.08
CA GLY A 188 -30.25 12.34 -5.50
C GLY A 188 -29.07 11.67 -6.21
N SER A 189 -28.49 10.62 -5.62
CA SER A 189 -27.34 9.95 -6.24
C SER A 189 -27.65 9.31 -7.60
N SER A 190 -26.84 9.63 -8.61
CA SER A 190 -26.93 9.05 -9.95
C SER A 190 -26.25 7.68 -10.02
N ARG A 191 -26.55 6.88 -11.07
CA ARG A 191 -25.89 5.56 -11.29
C ARG A 191 -24.36 5.64 -11.28
N ASP A 192 -23.77 6.71 -11.83
CA ASP A 192 -22.32 6.91 -11.83
C ASP A 192 -21.74 7.22 -10.43
N GLU A 193 -22.57 7.60 -9.46
CA GLU A 193 -22.13 7.83 -8.08
C GLU A 193 -22.02 6.55 -7.26
N LEU A 194 -22.69 5.49 -7.70
CA LEU A 194 -22.76 4.19 -7.03
C LEU A 194 -21.76 3.19 -7.60
N ASP A 195 -21.38 3.34 -8.86
CA ASP A 195 -20.37 2.49 -9.49
C ASP A 195 -18.95 2.78 -8.97
N GLY A 196 -18.16 1.73 -8.87
CA GLY A 196 -16.74 1.80 -8.50
C GLY A 196 -15.83 1.29 -9.62
N PHE A 197 -14.68 1.92 -9.81
CA PHE A 197 -13.60 1.35 -10.60
C PHE A 197 -12.67 0.52 -9.70
N ASP A 198 -12.50 -0.75 -10.06
CA ASP A 198 -11.37 -1.59 -9.63
C ASP A 198 -10.16 -1.13 -10.46
N MET A 199 -9.23 -0.41 -9.84
CA MET A 199 -8.01 0.06 -10.48
C MET A 199 -6.82 -0.78 -10.05
N ARG A 200 -5.96 -1.16 -11.00
CA ARG A 200 -4.83 -2.06 -10.77
C ARG A 200 -3.53 -1.53 -11.33
N LYS A 201 -2.45 -1.90 -10.66
CA LYS A 201 -1.07 -1.73 -11.11
C LYS A 201 -0.32 -3.05 -10.97
N SER A 202 0.21 -3.58 -12.08
CA SER A 202 1.02 -4.80 -12.06
C SER A 202 2.32 -4.60 -11.29
N MET A 203 2.67 -5.57 -10.45
CA MET A 203 3.95 -5.67 -9.75
C MET A 203 4.93 -6.52 -10.58
N PRO A 204 6.25 -6.52 -10.27
CA PRO A 204 7.25 -7.24 -11.06
C PRO A 204 7.01 -8.74 -11.26
N LYS A 205 6.21 -9.37 -10.37
CA LYS A 205 5.82 -10.78 -10.48
C LYS A 205 4.85 -11.05 -11.64
N ASP A 206 4.03 -10.08 -12.04
CA ASP A 206 3.11 -10.18 -13.18
C ASP A 206 3.83 -9.94 -14.51
N VAL A 207 4.70 -10.88 -14.88
CA VAL A 207 5.52 -10.79 -16.11
C VAL A 207 4.66 -10.73 -17.38
N LYS A 208 3.44 -11.29 -17.33
CA LYS A 208 2.52 -11.36 -18.47
C LYS A 208 1.56 -10.17 -18.57
N ASN A 209 1.57 -9.25 -17.59
CA ASN A 209 0.58 -8.18 -17.46
C ASN A 209 -0.86 -8.72 -17.49
N GLY A 210 -1.10 -9.86 -16.84
CA GLY A 210 -2.40 -10.54 -16.84
C GLY A 210 -3.45 -9.88 -15.95
N TYR A 211 -3.03 -9.00 -15.03
CA TYR A 211 -3.91 -8.37 -14.04
C TYR A 211 -4.18 -6.89 -14.31
N VAL A 212 -3.85 -6.42 -15.52
CA VAL A 212 -4.15 -5.07 -16.01
C VAL A 212 -4.76 -5.15 -17.40
N ARG A 213 -5.50 -4.12 -17.82
CA ARG A 213 -6.11 -4.05 -19.15
C ARG A 213 -6.36 -2.61 -19.59
N SER A 214 -6.40 -2.37 -20.90
CA SER A 214 -6.62 -1.05 -21.48
C SER A 214 -8.10 -0.65 -21.57
N ASN A 215 -9.01 -1.62 -21.70
CA ASN A 215 -10.45 -1.41 -21.90
C ASN A 215 -11.27 -1.63 -20.61
N GLY A 216 -10.67 -1.55 -19.43
CA GLY A 216 -11.35 -1.95 -18.19
C GLY A 216 -12.53 -1.06 -17.78
N ARG A 217 -12.60 0.19 -18.26
CA ARG A 217 -13.76 1.06 -18.04
C ARG A 217 -15.05 0.51 -18.67
N ASP A 218 -14.92 -0.26 -19.75
CA ASP A 218 -16.04 -0.85 -20.50
C ASP A 218 -16.47 -2.22 -19.96
N ILE A 219 -15.67 -2.80 -19.05
CA ILE A 219 -15.96 -4.11 -18.45
C ILE A 219 -16.80 -3.92 -17.21
N LEU A 220 -18.12 -4.11 -17.37
CA LEU A 220 -19.10 -4.05 -16.29
C LEU A 220 -19.20 -5.41 -15.59
N VAL A 221 -19.13 -5.40 -14.26
CA VAL A 221 -19.36 -6.57 -13.41
C VAL A 221 -20.28 -6.23 -12.24
N SER A 222 -20.98 -7.22 -11.68
CA SER A 222 -21.68 -7.05 -10.40
C SER A 222 -20.72 -7.24 -9.22
N PRO A 223 -21.06 -6.74 -8.01
CA PRO A 223 -20.24 -6.93 -6.81
C PRO A 223 -19.99 -8.40 -6.47
N ASP A 224 -20.96 -9.28 -6.75
CA ASP A 224 -20.82 -10.73 -6.50
C ASP A 224 -19.70 -11.37 -7.33
N GLN A 225 -19.36 -10.80 -8.49
CA GLN A 225 -18.30 -11.28 -9.38
C GLN A 225 -16.91 -10.75 -8.98
N VAL A 226 -16.83 -9.94 -7.93
CA VAL A 226 -15.55 -9.39 -7.43
C VAL A 226 -14.86 -10.36 -6.49
N TRP A 227 -15.64 -11.11 -5.69
CA TRP A 227 -15.16 -11.92 -4.56
C TRP A 227 -15.25 -13.45 -4.78
N THR A 228 -15.61 -13.88 -5.98
CA THR A 228 -15.61 -15.29 -6.44
C THR A 228 -14.28 -15.71 -7.02
#